data_AF-A0A0L0B9K8-F1
#
_entry.id   AF-A0A0L0B9K8-F1
#
_cell.length_a   1.000
_cell.length_b   1.000
_cell.length_c   1.000
_cell.angle_alpha   90.00
_cell.angle_beta   90.00
_cell.angle_gamma   90.00
#
_symmetry.space_group_name_H-M   'P 1'
#
loop_
_entity.id
_entity.type
_entity.pdbx_description
1 polymer ?
#
loop_
_entity_poly.entity_id
_entity_poly.type
_entity_poly.pdbx_seq_one_letter_code
_entity_poly.pdbx_strand_id
1 'polypeptide(L)' 'MPTEQETVVARLLGEVWNAYLALPVEHPMEQAEFCAAIHRCQDIVLARSGRRALRDSEAAHGTIEDPC' A
#
# COMPACT_ATOMS: atom_id res chain seq x y z
N MET A 1 -2.71 -9.84 -6.27
CA MET A 1 -3.23 -9.68 -4.89
C MET A 1 -2.08 -9.40 -3.92
N PRO A 2 -2.29 -8.59 -2.87
CA PRO A 2 -1.33 -8.43 -1.77
C PRO A 2 -1.04 -9.74 -1.05
N THR A 3 0.14 -9.86 -0.44
CA THR A 3 0.41 -10.99 0.48
C THR A 3 -0.35 -10.81 1.79
N GLU A 4 -0.39 -11.86 2.61
CA GLU A 4 -0.95 -11.78 3.96
C GLU A 4 -0.20 -10.74 4.81
N GLN A 5 1.13 -10.72 4.76
CA GLN A 5 1.94 -9.75 5.49
C GLN A 5 1.69 -8.31 5.02
N GLU A 6 1.52 -8.08 3.71
CA GLU A 6 1.16 -6.76 3.19
C GLU A 6 -0.24 -6.32 3.66
N THR A 7 -1.18 -7.26 3.72
CA THR A 7 -2.52 -7.01 4.26
C THR A 7 -2.48 -6.67 5.75
N VAL A 8 -1.65 -7.38 6.53
CA VAL A 8 -1.44 -7.10 7.96
C VAL A 8 -0.88 -5.70 8.16
N VAL A 9 0.15 -5.31 7.40
CA VAL A 9 0.72 -3.95 7.50
C VAL A 9 -0.32 -2.88 7.15
N ALA A 10 -1.08 -3.07 6.07
CA ALA A 10 -2.13 -2.12 5.69
C ALA A 10 -3.21 -1.96 6.77
N ARG A 11 -3.55 -3.04 7.48
CA ARG A 11 -4.47 -3.02 8.62
C ARG A 11 -3.89 -2.31 9.85
N LEU A 12 -2.64 -2.60 10.22
CA LEU A 12 -1.95 -1.93 11.33
C LEU A 12 -1.90 -0.42 11.13
N LEU A 13 -1.72 0.06 9.89
CA LEU A 13 -1.79 1.48 9.57
C LEU A 13 -3.18 2.09 9.86
N GLY A 14 -4.26 1.33 9.66
CA GLY A 14 -5.62 1.73 10.07
C GLY A 14 -5.78 1.76 11.60
N GLU A 15 -5.16 0.83 12.32
CA GLU A 15 -5.14 0.85 13.79
C GLU A 15 -4.37 2.05 14.33
N VAL A 16 -3.26 2.44 13.70
CA VAL A 16 -2.51 3.66 14.03
C VAL A 16 -3.38 4.91 13.83
N TRP A 17 -4.16 4.97 12.75
CA TRP A 17 -5.14 6.05 12.55
C TRP A 17 -6.18 6.11 13.67
N ASN A 18 -6.76 4.97 14.05
CA ASN A 18 -7.72 4.90 15.15
C ASN A 18 -7.11 5.34 16.48
N ALA A 19 -5.87 4.93 16.77
CA ALA A 19 -5.16 5.36 17.96
C ALA A 19 -4.87 6.87 17.96
N TYR A 20 -4.51 7.43 16.80
CA TYR A 20 -4.27 8.86 16.65
C TYR A 20 -5.54 9.70 16.90
N LEU A 21 -6.71 9.25 16.41
CA LEU A 21 -7.98 9.93 16.65
C LEU A 21 -8.42 9.99 18.12
N ALA A 22 -7.85 9.14 18.98
CA ALA A 22 -8.12 9.16 20.42
C ALA A 22 -7.30 10.22 21.18
N LEU A 23 -6.32 10.85 20.53
CA LEU A 23 -5.50 11.90 21.12
C LEU A 23 -6.27 13.24 21.19
N PRO A 24 -5.95 14.12 22.16
CA PRO A 24 -6.44 15.50 22.13
C PRO A 24 -6.04 16.20 20.84
N VAL A 25 -6.94 17.02 20.31
CA VAL A 25 -6.67 17.84 19.12
C VAL A 25 -5.90 19.09 19.54
N GLU A 26 -4.62 19.14 19.20
CA GLU A 26 -3.77 20.33 19.42
C GLU A 26 -3.91 21.33 18.26
N HIS A 27 -3.97 20.84 17.01
CA HIS A 27 -4.21 21.68 15.84
C HIS A 27 -5.17 21.04 14.81
N PRO A 28 -6.22 21.75 14.34
CA PRO A 28 -7.27 21.16 13.47
C PRO A 28 -6.77 20.54 12.15
N MET A 29 -5.63 20.99 11.63
CA MET A 29 -5.09 20.45 10.37
C MET A 29 -4.36 19.11 10.53
N GLU A 30 -3.90 18.77 11.74
CA GLU A 30 -3.03 17.61 11.95
C GLU A 30 -3.74 16.29 11.63
N GLN A 31 -5.05 16.19 11.84
CA GLN A 31 -5.82 15.00 11.47
C GLN A 31 -5.80 14.73 9.96
N ALA A 32 -5.93 15.79 9.14
CA ALA A 32 -5.89 15.65 7.69
C ALA A 32 -4.48 15.27 7.22
N GLU A 33 -3.45 15.89 7.79
CA GLU A 33 -2.05 15.60 7.51
C GLU A 33 -1.68 14.16 7.89
N PHE A 34 -2.10 13.71 9.07
CA PHE A 34 -1.84 12.35 9.56
C PHE A 34 -2.60 11.31 8.73
N CYS A 35 -3.88 11.56 8.39
CA CYS A 35 -4.65 10.70 7.48
C CYS A 35 -3.97 10.56 6.11
N ALA A 36 -3.49 11.66 5.53
CA ALA A 36 -2.76 11.63 4.27
C ALA A 36 -1.45 10.82 4.36
N ALA A 37 -0.73 10.91 5.47
CA ALA A 37 0.46 10.11 5.73
C ALA A 37 0.15 8.61 5.82
N ILE A 38 -0.94 8.23 6.52
CA ILE A 38 -1.41 6.85 6.61
C ILE A 38 -1.77 6.30 5.22
N HIS A 39 -2.54 7.04 4.43
CA HIS A 39 -2.87 6.64 3.05
C HIS A 39 -1.62 6.46 2.20
N ARG A 40 -0.64 7.37 2.30
CA ARG A 40 0.62 7.23 1.56
C ARG A 40 1.38 5.95 1.94
N CYS A 41 1.40 5.60 3.22
CA CYS A 41 1.98 4.34 3.68
C CYS A 41 1.23 3.12 3.13
N GLN A 42 -0.11 3.14 3.14
CA GLN A 42 -0.94 2.07 2.58
C GLN A 42 -0.71 1.91 1.07
N ASP A 43 -0.65 3.02 0.32
CA ASP A 43 -0.34 3.02 -1.12
C ASP A 43 1.02 2.37 -1.40
N ILE A 44 2.06 2.70 -0.63
CA ILE A 44 3.40 2.11 -0.78
C ILE A 44 3.35 0.58 -0.60
N VAL A 45 2.61 0.10 0.40
CA VAL A 45 2.47 -1.32 0.71
C VAL A 45 1.68 -2.03 -0.39
N LEU A 46 0.51 -1.51 -0.77
CA LEU A 46 -0.37 -2.14 -1.75
C LEU A 46 0.22 -2.13 -3.16
N ALA A 47 0.96 -1.08 -3.53
CA ALA A 47 1.67 -0.98 -4.81
C ALA A 47 2.70 -2.09 -5.04
N ARG A 48 3.20 -2.73 -3.97
CA ARG A 48 4.09 -3.91 -4.09
C ARG A 48 3.42 -5.04 -4.84
N SER A 49 2.13 -5.26 -4.58
CA SER A 49 1.35 -6.30 -5.26
C SER A 49 1.15 -6.00 -6.74
N GLY A 50 0.93 -4.73 -7.09
CA GLY A 50 0.86 -4.27 -8.48
C GLY A 50 2.19 -4.47 -9.21
N ARG A 51 3.31 -4.08 -8.59
CA ARG A 51 4.65 -4.29 -9.18
C ARG A 51 4.96 -5.77 -9.41
N ARG A 52 4.54 -6.67 -8.49
CA ARG A 52 4.67 -8.12 -8.72
C ARG A 52 3.85 -8.56 -9.92
N ALA A 53 2.58 -8.17 -10.00
CA ALA A 53 1.70 -8.55 -11.10
C ALA A 53 2.22 -8.06 -12.47
N LEU A 54 2.76 -6.84 -12.54
CA LEU A 54 3.38 -6.31 -13.75
C LEU A 54 4.59 -7.14 -14.18
N ARG A 55 5.53 -7.40 -13.27
CA ARG A 55 6.70 -8.24 -13.55
C ARG A 55 6.30 -9.64 -14.03
N ASP A 56 5.31 -10.25 -13.38
CA ASP A 56 4.85 -11.60 -13.73
C ASP A 56 4.15 -11.59 -15.11
N SER A 57 3.47 -10.49 -15.47
CA SER A 57 2.88 -10.28 -16.79
C SER A 57 3.95 -10.06 -17.88
N GLU A 58 4.97 -9.24 -17.62
CA GLU A 58 6.09 -9.01 -18.53
C GLU A 58 6.86 -10.30 -18.83
N ALA A 59 7.11 -11.13 -17.79
CA ALA A 59 7.73 -12.44 -17.95
C ALA A 59 6.90 -13.38 -18.86
N ALA A 60 5.57 -13.31 -18.78
CA ALA A 60 4.68 -14.10 -19.62
C ALA A 60 4.62 -13.62 -21.08
N HIS A 61 4.89 -12.34 -21.35
CA HIS A 61 4.95 -11.79 -22.72
C HIS A 61 6.34 -11.96 -23.38
N GLY A 62 7.37 -12.35 -22.62
CA GLY A 62 8.73 -12.60 -23.13
C GLY A 62 8.94 -13.94 -23.84
N THR A 63 7.90 -14.75 -24.07
CA THR A 63 7.98 -16.07 -24.75
C THR A 63 7.50 -16.03 -26.20
N ILE A 64 7.65 -14.90 -26.91
CA ILE A 64 7.58 -14.95 -28.37
C ILE A 64 8.88 -15.64 -28.84
N GLU A 65 8.83 -16.96 -28.96
CA GLU A 65 9.79 -17.71 -29.76
C GLU A 65 9.86 -17.05 -31.13
N ASP A 66 11.06 -16.57 -31.49
CA ASP A 66 11.37 -16.12 -32.84
C ASP A 66 11.32 -17.37 -33.74
N PRO A 67 10.33 -17.51 -34.63
CA PRO A 67 10.28 -18.66 -35.52
C PRO A 67 11.30 -18.41 -36.63
N CYS A 68 12.46 -19.07 -36.50
CA CYS A 68 13.28 -19.47 -37.65
C CYS A 68 12.51 -20.54 -38.44
#